data_AF-A0A0L0W587-F1
#
_entry.id   AF-A0A0L0W587-F1
#
_cell.length_a   1.000
_cell.length_b   1.000
_cell.length_c   1.000
_cell.angle_alpha   90.00
_cell.angle_beta   90.00
_cell.angle_gamma   90.00
#
_symmetry.space_group_name_H-M   'P 1'
#
loop_
_entity.id
_entity.type
_entity.pdbx_description
1 polymer ?
#
loop_
_entity_poly.entity_id
_entity_poly.type
_entity_poly.pdbx_seq_one_letter_code
_entity_poly.pdbx_strand_id
1 'polypeptide(L)'
;MDSLSLAPVRNSNGEIYRSCRHNTSQSTWPLYLKTCERFWKKPFGPNIELREIITRRGEEINEIKEFLKDNLETTNEQIDLLLERQRLEQEQDEKAQTMNAIHDFVHCVERMVCRRLNVAYSNLNCALKSNAINWIDVRTLLDLEDEYSSNGLLATINQIRTERLGCGHALPMTARKLVLSKDFVLSAKEVFLLSDHQVDLLGKLLDWAVQDLPESATLVDLKRAAE
;
A
#
# COMPACT_ATOMS: atom_id res chain seq x y z
N MET A 1 -44.45 -72.89 -26.54
CA MET A 1 -43.49 -71.77 -26.65
C MET A 1 -43.19 -71.35 -25.24
N ASP A 2 -42.16 -71.93 -24.63
CA ASP A 2 -41.80 -71.61 -23.24
C ASP A 2 -40.85 -70.42 -23.24
N SER A 3 -41.26 -69.38 -22.51
CA SER A 3 -40.56 -68.11 -22.41
C SER A 3 -39.31 -68.26 -21.55
N LEU A 4 -38.14 -68.04 -22.13
CA LEU A 4 -36.86 -67.97 -21.40
C LEU A 4 -36.82 -66.67 -20.59
N SER A 5 -37.01 -66.77 -19.27
CA SER A 5 -36.77 -65.67 -18.34
C SER A 5 -35.27 -65.46 -18.15
N LEU A 6 -34.78 -64.27 -18.50
CA LEU A 6 -33.38 -63.86 -18.38
C LEU A 6 -33.22 -62.97 -17.14
N ALA A 7 -32.72 -63.54 -16.04
CA ALA A 7 -32.33 -62.77 -14.86
C ALA A 7 -30.82 -62.44 -14.90
N PRO A 8 -30.42 -61.16 -14.73
CA PRO A 8 -29.01 -60.79 -14.61
C PRO A 8 -28.44 -61.19 -13.24
N VAL A 9 -27.22 -61.73 -13.22
CA VAL A 9 -26.48 -62.09 -11.99
C VAL A 9 -25.15 -61.33 -11.98
N ARG A 10 -24.78 -60.75 -10.83
CA ARG A 10 -23.50 -60.04 -10.64
C ARG A 10 -22.43 -60.93 -10.01
N ASN A 11 -21.18 -60.83 -10.47
CA ASN A 11 -20.04 -61.43 -9.78
C ASN A 11 -19.48 -60.51 -8.68
N SER A 12 -18.54 -61.02 -7.91
CA SER A 12 -17.85 -60.31 -6.81
C SER A 12 -17.05 -59.09 -7.23
N ASN A 13 -16.83 -58.89 -8.54
CA ASN A 13 -16.13 -57.74 -9.11
C ASN A 13 -17.11 -56.70 -9.69
N GLY A 14 -18.42 -56.88 -9.51
CA GLY A 14 -19.46 -55.96 -9.98
C GLY A 14 -19.89 -56.15 -11.44
N GLU A 15 -19.36 -57.15 -12.14
CA GLU A 15 -19.69 -57.43 -13.54
C GLU A 15 -20.98 -58.24 -13.65
N ILE A 16 -21.85 -57.85 -14.59
CA ILE A 16 -23.17 -58.47 -14.80
C ILE A 16 -23.08 -59.54 -15.90
N TYR A 17 -23.48 -60.77 -15.59
CA TYR A 17 -23.56 -61.87 -16.55
C TYR A 17 -25.00 -62.39 -16.68
N ARG A 18 -25.31 -62.95 -17.86
CA ARG A 18 -26.53 -63.72 -18.09
C ARG A 18 -26.24 -65.19 -17.80
N SER A 19 -26.94 -65.77 -16.83
CA SER A 19 -26.89 -67.21 -16.56
C SER A 19 -28.06 -67.90 -17.27
N CYS A 20 -27.78 -68.79 -18.21
CA CYS A 20 -28.78 -69.72 -18.73
C CYS A 20 -28.82 -70.93 -17.81
N ARG A 21 -29.83 -71.04 -16.93
CA ARG A 21 -30.14 -72.29 -16.26
C ARG A 21 -31.08 -73.11 -17.13
N HIS A 22 -30.67 -74.31 -17.52
CA HIS A 22 -31.60 -75.35 -17.90
C HIS A 22 -31.46 -76.58 -16.99
N ASN A 23 -32.64 -77.05 -16.59
CA ASN A 23 -32.84 -78.26 -15.82
C ASN A 23 -32.94 -79.44 -16.79
N THR A 24 -32.31 -80.54 -16.41
CA THR A 24 -32.48 -81.94 -16.86
C THR A 24 -32.12 -82.38 -18.28
N SER A 25 -31.23 -83.38 -18.28
CA SER A 25 -31.12 -84.59 -19.11
C SER A 25 -30.68 -84.52 -20.58
N GLN A 26 -29.56 -85.22 -20.80
CA GLN A 26 -29.13 -85.94 -22.00
C GLN A 26 -28.50 -85.16 -23.18
N SER A 27 -27.18 -85.39 -23.27
CA SER A 27 -26.40 -85.67 -24.48
C SER A 27 -26.62 -84.80 -25.72
N THR A 28 -25.80 -83.76 -25.84
CA THR A 28 -25.05 -83.44 -27.07
C THR A 28 -23.97 -82.39 -26.75
N TRP A 29 -22.78 -82.89 -26.39
CA TRP A 29 -21.49 -82.21 -26.58
C TRP A 29 -21.30 -81.92 -28.09
N PRO A 30 -20.38 -81.09 -28.63
CA PRO A 30 -19.58 -79.95 -28.18
C PRO A 30 -19.66 -78.75 -29.19
N LEU A 31 -20.73 -78.65 -30.00
CA LEU A 31 -20.83 -77.69 -31.13
C LEU A 31 -21.18 -76.25 -30.72
N TYR A 32 -21.67 -76.03 -29.51
CA TYR A 32 -22.09 -74.70 -29.05
C TYR A 32 -20.97 -73.86 -28.42
N LEU A 33 -19.89 -74.50 -27.95
CA LEU A 33 -18.75 -73.81 -27.35
C LEU A 33 -17.92 -73.03 -28.38
N LYS A 34 -17.81 -73.53 -29.62
CA LYS A 34 -17.12 -72.80 -30.72
C LYS A 34 -17.87 -71.54 -31.17
N THR A 35 -19.19 -71.52 -31.04
CA THR A 35 -20.00 -70.36 -31.40
C THR A 35 -20.02 -69.31 -30.28
N CYS A 36 -19.93 -69.75 -29.03
CA CYS A 36 -19.80 -68.84 -27.88
C CYS A 36 -18.45 -68.11 -27.86
N GLU A 37 -17.31 -68.79 -28.08
CA GLU A 37 -15.98 -68.13 -28.06
C GLU A 37 -15.82 -66.98 -29.08
N ARG A 38 -16.55 -67.01 -30.20
CA ARG A 38 -16.57 -65.90 -31.16
C ARG A 38 -17.30 -64.65 -30.67
N PHE A 39 -18.21 -64.78 -29.71
CA PHE A 39 -18.89 -63.63 -29.10
C PHE A 39 -18.07 -62.97 -27.98
N TRP A 40 -17.11 -63.70 -27.38
CA TRP A 40 -16.27 -63.20 -26.29
C TRP A 40 -14.97 -62.51 -26.74
N LYS A 41 -14.66 -62.49 -28.04
CA LYS A 41 -13.42 -61.91 -28.61
C LYS A 41 -13.64 -60.64 -29.44
N LYS A 42 -14.72 -59.90 -29.23
CA LYS A 42 -14.73 -58.49 -29.64
C LYS A 42 -14.31 -57.65 -28.43
N PRO A 43 -13.11 -57.04 -28.42
CA PRO A 43 -12.85 -55.99 -27.46
C PRO A 43 -13.94 -54.95 -27.66
N PHE A 44 -14.62 -54.58 -26.58
CA PHE A 44 -15.69 -53.60 -26.59
C PHE A 44 -15.21 -52.34 -27.34
N GLY A 45 -15.70 -52.15 -28.58
CA GLY A 45 -15.44 -50.99 -29.44
C GLY A 45 -15.68 -49.60 -28.83
N PRO A 46 -16.47 -49.40 -27.74
CA PRO A 46 -16.61 -48.09 -27.10
C PRO A 46 -15.48 -47.73 -26.11
N ASN A 47 -14.60 -48.68 -25.74
CA ASN A 47 -13.64 -48.47 -24.64
C ASN A 47 -12.40 -47.65 -25.08
N ILE A 48 -12.09 -47.64 -26.37
CA ILE A 48 -10.95 -46.89 -26.93
C ILE A 48 -11.33 -45.41 -27.06
N GLU A 49 -12.50 -45.09 -27.64
CA GLU A 49 -13.01 -43.71 -27.71
C GLU A 49 -13.16 -43.06 -26.34
N LEU A 50 -13.68 -43.79 -25.33
CA LEU A 50 -13.77 -43.28 -23.96
C LEU A 50 -12.39 -43.01 -23.35
N ARG A 51 -11.38 -43.85 -23.62
CA ARG A 51 -9.99 -43.60 -23.17
C ARG A 51 -9.41 -42.37 -23.84
N GLU A 52 -9.57 -42.21 -25.15
CA GLU A 52 -9.11 -41.04 -25.88
C GLU A 52 -9.78 -39.75 -25.40
N ILE A 53 -11.08 -39.80 -25.08
CA ILE A 53 -11.80 -38.67 -24.46
C ILE A 53 -11.24 -38.35 -23.08
N ILE A 54 -10.98 -39.36 -22.24
CA ILE A 54 -10.42 -39.16 -20.90
C ILE A 54 -9.00 -38.58 -20.98
N THR A 55 -8.14 -39.11 -21.86
CA THR A 55 -6.77 -38.62 -22.05
C THR A 55 -6.78 -37.16 -22.50
N ARG A 56 -7.55 -36.83 -23.54
CA ARG A 56 -7.68 -35.45 -24.05
C ARG A 56 -8.21 -34.47 -23.00
N ARG A 57 -9.23 -34.86 -22.22
CA ARG A 57 -9.72 -34.02 -21.11
C ARG A 57 -8.67 -33.86 -20.01
N GLY A 58 -7.85 -34.89 -19.77
CA GLY A 58 -6.73 -34.83 -18.84
C GLY A 58 -5.66 -33.83 -19.30
N GLU A 59 -5.35 -33.80 -20.59
CA GLU A 59 -4.45 -32.83 -21.22
C GLU A 59 -5.00 -31.40 -21.11
N GLU A 60 -6.26 -31.18 -21.49
CA GLU A 60 -6.95 -29.87 -21.35
C GLU A 60 -6.94 -29.38 -19.88
N ILE A 61 -7.21 -30.27 -18.92
CA ILE A 61 -7.17 -29.91 -17.49
C ILE A 61 -5.75 -29.51 -17.05
N ASN A 62 -4.71 -30.18 -17.56
CA ASN A 62 -3.33 -29.83 -17.22
C ASN A 62 -2.92 -28.49 -17.84
N GLU A 63 -3.30 -28.23 -19.09
CA GLU A 63 -3.08 -26.93 -19.74
C GLU A 63 -3.75 -25.79 -18.97
N ILE A 64 -5.00 -25.99 -18.54
CA ILE A 64 -5.71 -25.01 -17.71
C ILE A 64 -5.01 -24.80 -16.36
N LYS A 65 -4.49 -25.87 -15.74
CA LYS A 65 -3.77 -25.76 -14.46
C LYS A 65 -2.49 -24.95 -14.59
N GLU A 66 -1.68 -25.21 -15.62
CA GLU A 66 -0.46 -24.44 -15.86
C GLU A 66 -0.81 -22.99 -16.19
N PHE A 67 -1.79 -22.74 -17.06
CA PHE A 67 -2.27 -21.38 -17.35
C PHE A 67 -2.74 -20.64 -16.09
N LEU A 68 -3.51 -21.28 -15.21
CA LEU A 68 -3.97 -20.68 -13.97
C LEU A 68 -2.82 -20.39 -13.01
N LYS A 69 -1.82 -21.27 -12.95
CA LYS A 69 -0.62 -21.10 -12.13
C LYS A 69 0.19 -19.90 -12.61
N ASP A 70 0.47 -19.81 -13.91
CA ASP A 70 1.22 -18.71 -14.51
C ASP A 70 0.50 -17.36 -14.32
N ASN A 71 -0.83 -17.33 -14.49
CA ASN A 71 -1.62 -16.12 -14.24
C ASN A 71 -1.65 -15.75 -12.76
N LEU A 72 -1.72 -16.72 -11.85
CA LEU A 72 -1.66 -16.45 -10.42
C LEU A 72 -0.30 -15.85 -10.04
N GLU A 73 0.79 -16.41 -10.55
CA GLU A 73 2.15 -15.89 -10.35
C GLU A 73 2.27 -14.45 -10.87
N THR A 74 1.85 -14.21 -12.12
CA THR A 74 1.84 -12.86 -12.72
C THR A 74 0.98 -11.87 -11.93
N THR A 75 -0.18 -12.32 -11.44
CA THR A 75 -1.07 -11.46 -10.64
C THR A 75 -0.44 -11.11 -9.30
N ASN A 76 0.21 -12.06 -8.64
CA ASN A 76 0.91 -11.81 -7.38
C ASN A 76 2.06 -10.81 -7.56
N GLU A 77 2.85 -10.96 -8.63
CA GLU A 77 3.92 -9.99 -8.96
C GLU A 77 3.36 -8.57 -9.16
N GLN A 78 2.22 -8.44 -9.85
CA GLN A 78 1.57 -7.15 -10.03
C GLN A 78 1.05 -6.56 -8.73
N ILE A 79 0.47 -7.40 -7.85
CA ILE A 79 0.03 -6.97 -6.52
C ILE A 79 1.21 -6.45 -5.71
N ASP A 80 2.34 -7.17 -5.70
CA ASP A 80 3.54 -6.78 -4.97
C ASP A 80 4.10 -5.43 -5.49
N LEU A 81 4.12 -5.23 -6.81
CA LEU A 81 4.53 -3.95 -7.41
C LEU A 81 3.58 -2.79 -7.04
N LEU A 82 2.27 -3.03 -7.01
CA LEU A 82 1.29 -2.03 -6.62
C LEU A 82 1.40 -1.66 -5.13
N LEU A 83 1.63 -2.65 -4.28
CA LEU A 83 1.84 -2.43 -2.84
C LEU A 83 3.10 -1.60 -2.58
N GLU A 84 4.20 -1.89 -3.27
CA GLU A 84 5.44 -1.12 -3.13
C GLU A 84 5.28 0.31 -3.63
N ARG A 85 4.58 0.49 -4.76
CA ARG A 85 4.26 1.83 -5.27
C ARG A 85 3.40 2.62 -4.29
N GLN A 86 2.37 1.99 -3.73
CA GLN A 86 1.49 2.62 -2.74
C GLN A 86 2.28 3.05 -1.49
N ARG A 87 3.22 2.21 -1.02
CA ARG A 87 4.11 2.53 0.10
C ARG A 87 4.95 3.78 -0.20
N LEU A 88 5.58 3.84 -1.37
CA LEU A 88 6.40 4.99 -1.78
C LEU A 88 5.59 6.27 -1.93
N GLU A 89 4.37 6.19 -2.49
CA GLU A 89 3.48 7.35 -2.61
C GLU A 89 3.05 7.86 -1.22
N GLN A 90 2.73 6.96 -0.29
CA GLN A 90 2.39 7.33 1.08
C GLN A 90 3.57 8.01 1.82
N GLU A 91 4.79 7.49 1.68
CA GLU A 91 5.99 8.09 2.27
C GLU A 91 6.26 9.50 1.71
N GLN A 92 6.04 9.71 0.40
CA GLN A 92 6.18 11.03 -0.22
C GLN A 92 5.12 12.01 0.28
N ASP A 93 3.87 11.57 0.41
CA ASP A 93 2.77 12.40 0.92
C ASP A 93 3.02 12.80 2.37
N GLU A 94 3.44 11.87 3.23
CA GLU A 94 3.77 12.14 4.63
C GLU A 94 4.93 13.15 4.75
N LYS A 95 5.98 12.99 3.91
CA LYS A 95 7.09 13.95 3.84
C LYS A 95 6.61 15.34 3.40
N ALA A 96 5.79 15.43 2.37
CA ALA A 96 5.25 16.71 1.87
C ALA A 96 4.36 17.40 2.92
N GLN A 97 3.53 16.63 3.64
CA GLN A 97 2.72 17.17 4.73
C GLN A 97 3.57 17.71 5.88
N THR A 98 4.66 17.02 6.22
CA THR A 98 5.62 17.48 7.24
C THR A 98 6.32 18.76 6.80
N MET A 99 6.79 18.83 5.55
CA MET A 99 7.36 20.05 4.96
C MET A 99 6.41 21.24 5.04
N ASN A 100 5.15 21.04 4.65
CA ASN A 100 4.13 22.09 4.67
C ASN A 100 3.84 22.56 6.09
N ALA A 101 3.90 21.67 7.08
CA ALA A 101 3.66 22.02 8.47
C ALA A 101 4.81 22.83 9.08
N ILE A 102 6.05 22.49 8.74
CA ILE A 102 7.24 23.26 9.14
C ILE A 102 7.24 24.64 8.47
N HIS A 103 6.88 24.70 7.19
CA HIS A 103 6.69 25.96 6.50
C HIS A 103 5.61 26.82 7.17
N ASP A 104 4.46 26.24 7.49
CA ASP A 104 3.38 26.94 8.19
C ASP A 104 3.82 27.44 9.56
N PHE A 105 4.60 26.66 10.31
CA PHE A 105 5.18 27.08 11.58
C PHE A 105 6.05 28.33 11.40
N VAL A 106 7.04 28.27 10.50
CA VAL A 106 7.94 29.41 10.24
C VAL A 106 7.15 30.64 9.82
N HIS A 107 6.14 30.45 8.96
CA HIS A 107 5.28 31.54 8.53
C HIS A 107 4.47 32.16 9.69
N CYS A 108 3.99 31.35 10.64
CA CYS A 108 3.32 31.85 11.84
C CYS A 108 4.29 32.67 12.70
N VAL A 109 5.52 32.18 12.91
CA VAL A 109 6.55 32.89 13.67
C VAL A 109 6.89 34.23 13.01
N GLU A 110 7.09 34.28 11.69
CA GLU A 110 7.32 35.52 10.96
C GLU A 110 6.21 36.55 11.20
N ARG A 111 4.95 36.10 11.15
CA ARG A 111 3.78 36.97 11.38
C ARG A 111 3.73 37.48 12.82
N MET A 112 3.97 36.60 13.80
CA MET A 112 4.01 36.98 15.22
C MET A 112 5.09 38.02 15.50
N VAL A 113 6.29 37.82 14.95
CA VAL A 113 7.41 38.78 15.05
C VAL A 113 7.02 40.12 14.45
N CYS A 114 6.54 40.15 13.20
CA CYS A 114 6.15 41.39 12.54
C CYS A 114 5.08 42.15 13.34
N ARG A 115 4.09 41.45 13.89
CA ARG A 115 3.04 42.06 14.72
C ARG A 115 3.55 42.62 16.03
N ARG A 116 4.41 41.89 16.75
CA ARG A 116 5.01 42.40 17.99
C ARG A 116 5.87 43.63 17.75
N LEU A 117 6.40 43.78 16.54
CA LEU A 117 7.12 44.98 16.08
C LEU A 117 6.21 46.02 15.39
N ASN A 118 4.88 45.92 15.55
CA ASN A 118 3.88 46.84 14.99
C ASN A 118 3.90 46.97 13.45
N VAL A 119 4.35 45.95 12.73
CA VAL A 119 4.28 45.87 11.27
C VAL A 119 3.16 44.92 10.85
N ALA A 120 2.08 45.49 10.34
CA ALA A 120 0.92 44.75 9.88
C ALA A 120 1.17 44.11 8.51
N TYR A 121 0.78 42.84 8.37
CA TYR A 121 0.68 42.12 7.08
C TYR A 121 1.96 42.10 6.22
N SER A 122 3.13 41.95 6.85
CA SER A 122 4.41 41.72 6.16
C SER A 122 5.02 40.38 6.57
N ASN A 123 5.89 39.81 5.73
CA ASN A 123 6.84 38.78 6.14
C ASN A 123 8.16 39.43 6.57
N LEU A 124 8.99 38.69 7.30
CA LEU A 124 10.17 39.24 7.97
C LEU A 124 11.16 39.82 6.95
N ASN A 125 11.36 39.11 5.84
CA ASN A 125 12.26 39.51 4.76
C ASN A 125 11.81 40.83 4.11
N CYS A 126 10.51 40.99 3.83
CA CYS A 126 9.95 42.22 3.29
C CYS A 126 10.05 43.39 4.29
N ALA A 127 9.72 43.17 5.56
CA ALA A 127 9.76 44.20 6.59
C ALA A 127 11.18 44.74 6.84
N LEU A 128 12.19 43.84 6.82
CA LEU A 128 13.60 44.23 6.93
C LEU A 128 14.07 45.00 5.69
N LYS A 129 13.71 44.54 4.48
CA LYS A 129 14.11 45.21 3.22
C LYS A 129 13.49 46.60 3.04
N SER A 130 12.26 46.80 3.53
CA SER A 130 11.60 48.10 3.46
C SER A 130 12.01 49.05 4.58
N ASN A 131 12.93 48.65 5.47
CA ASN A 131 13.30 49.37 6.69
C ASN A 131 12.09 49.66 7.61
N ALA A 132 11.02 48.85 7.53
CA ALA A 132 9.88 48.95 8.43
C ALA A 132 10.20 48.44 9.84
N ILE A 133 11.17 47.52 9.94
CA ILE A 133 11.80 47.03 11.18
C ILE A 133 13.31 47.00 11.01
N ASN A 134 14.05 47.09 12.11
CA ASN A 134 15.50 46.86 12.12
C ASN A 134 15.81 45.43 12.59
N TRP A 135 16.92 44.88 12.09
CA TRP A 135 17.47 43.61 12.57
C TRP A 135 17.71 43.62 14.09
N ILE A 136 18.16 44.76 14.64
CA ILE A 136 18.38 44.90 16.08
C ILE A 136 17.08 44.62 16.84
N ASP A 137 15.95 45.16 16.39
CA ASP A 137 14.65 44.97 17.06
C ASP A 137 14.19 43.50 16.97
N VAL A 138 14.38 42.86 15.81
CA VAL A 138 14.07 41.43 15.62
C VAL A 138 14.91 40.57 16.55
N ARG A 139 16.22 40.85 16.60
CA ARG A 139 17.17 40.12 17.42
C ARG A 139 16.85 40.26 18.91
N THR A 140 16.56 41.47 19.37
CA THR A 140 16.19 41.74 20.76
C THR A 140 14.86 41.09 21.12
N LEU A 141 13.87 41.11 20.22
CA LEU A 141 12.57 40.47 20.45
C LEU A 141 12.67 38.95 20.57
N LEU A 142 13.52 38.33 19.75
CA LEU A 142 13.72 36.88 19.69
C LEU A 142 14.82 36.38 20.65
N ASP A 143 15.45 37.28 21.41
CA ASP A 143 16.59 37.00 22.29
C ASP A 143 17.70 36.20 21.59
N LEU A 144 18.06 36.60 20.38
CA LEU A 144 19.09 35.91 19.57
C LEU A 144 20.50 36.41 19.92
N GLU A 145 21.42 35.47 20.11
CA GLU A 145 22.86 35.74 20.32
C GLU A 145 23.54 36.34 19.07
N ASP A 146 24.73 36.93 19.24
CA ASP A 146 25.51 37.55 18.16
C ASP A 146 25.90 36.55 17.06
N GLU A 147 25.96 35.27 17.41
CA GLU A 147 26.28 34.17 16.50
C GLU A 147 25.21 33.98 15.42
N TYR A 148 23.97 34.43 15.66
CA TYR A 148 22.90 34.41 14.69
C TYR A 148 22.87 35.73 13.92
N SER A 149 23.33 35.69 12.67
CA SER A 149 23.20 36.85 11.77
C SER A 149 21.79 36.95 11.19
N SER A 150 21.37 38.15 10.82
CA SER A 150 20.16 38.38 10.00
C SER A 150 20.15 37.47 8.76
N ASN A 151 21.33 37.29 8.15
CA ASN A 151 21.52 36.41 7.01
C ASN A 151 21.26 34.94 7.38
N GLY A 152 21.64 34.47 8.57
CA GLY A 152 21.40 33.10 9.03
C GLY A 152 19.93 32.79 9.23
N LEU A 153 19.19 33.69 9.88
CA LEU A 153 17.74 33.55 10.06
C LEU A 153 17.01 33.58 8.72
N LEU A 154 17.28 34.59 7.89
CA LEU A 154 16.64 34.71 6.59
C LEU A 154 17.02 33.57 5.65
N ALA A 155 18.26 33.07 5.69
CA ALA A 155 18.68 31.91 4.91
C ALA A 155 17.89 30.66 5.31
N THR A 156 17.72 30.41 6.61
CA THR A 156 16.95 29.27 7.11
C THR A 156 15.48 29.35 6.71
N ILE A 157 14.85 30.51 6.89
CA ILE A 157 13.47 30.75 6.46
C ILE A 157 13.31 30.54 4.95
N ASN A 158 14.24 31.09 4.16
CA ASN A 158 14.19 30.96 2.70
C ASN A 158 14.40 29.51 2.26
N GLN A 159 15.32 28.76 2.87
CA GLN A 159 15.55 27.34 2.58
C GLN A 159 14.27 26.52 2.78
N ILE A 160 13.64 26.66 3.95
CA ILE A 160 12.36 25.99 4.27
C ILE A 160 11.28 26.36 3.24
N ARG A 161 11.27 27.62 2.80
CA ARG A 161 10.31 28.09 1.79
C ARG A 161 10.56 27.52 0.40
N THR A 162 11.82 27.37 -0.01
CA THR A 162 12.18 26.96 -1.38
C THR A 162 12.20 25.46 -1.58
N GLU A 163 12.54 24.70 -0.55
CA GLU A 163 12.72 23.24 -0.65
C GLU A 163 11.43 22.43 -0.44
N ARG A 164 10.33 23.09 -0.07
CA ARG A 164 9.06 22.40 0.18
C ARG A 164 8.56 21.67 -1.07
N LEU A 165 8.06 20.45 -0.88
CA LEU A 165 7.43 19.66 -1.92
C LEU A 165 5.97 20.12 -2.13
N GLY A 166 5.76 21.02 -3.09
CA GLY A 166 4.44 21.49 -3.53
C GLY A 166 4.05 22.90 -3.05
N CYS A 167 2.79 23.24 -3.30
CA CYS A 167 2.19 24.52 -2.90
C CYS A 167 1.01 24.24 -1.97
N GLY A 168 1.03 24.76 -0.75
CA GLY A 168 -0.10 24.62 0.15
C GLY A 168 0.26 24.82 1.63
N HIS A 169 -0.73 24.52 2.46
CA HIS A 169 -0.62 24.46 3.91
C HIS A 169 -0.66 22.99 4.35
N ALA A 170 -0.22 22.73 5.58
CA ALA A 170 -0.43 21.41 6.16
C ALA A 170 -1.93 21.10 6.22
N LEU A 171 -2.29 19.85 5.91
CA LEU A 171 -3.67 19.39 6.08
C LEU A 171 -4.12 19.61 7.53
N PRO A 172 -5.42 19.92 7.76
CA PRO A 172 -5.93 20.15 9.11
C PRO A 172 -5.63 19.01 10.09
N MET A 173 -5.66 17.77 9.62
CA MET A 173 -5.32 16.59 10.43
C MET A 173 -3.84 16.57 10.81
N THR A 174 -2.94 16.87 9.87
CA THR A 174 -1.50 16.99 10.12
C THR A 174 -1.22 18.10 11.12
N ALA A 175 -1.78 19.29 10.91
CA ALA A 175 -1.58 20.44 11.78
C ALA A 175 -2.07 20.19 13.23
N ARG A 176 -3.12 19.39 13.42
CA ARG A 176 -3.62 19.00 14.76
C ARG A 176 -2.79 17.90 15.41
N LYS A 177 -2.17 17.01 14.63
CA LYS A 177 -1.33 15.93 15.16
C LYS A 177 0.09 16.40 15.47
N LEU A 178 0.54 17.46 14.81
CA LEU A 178 1.90 17.98 14.95
C LEU A 178 2.01 18.83 16.22
N VAL A 179 2.56 18.21 17.26
CA VAL A 179 2.89 18.89 18.52
C VAL A 179 4.17 19.70 18.33
N LEU A 180 4.12 20.96 18.75
CA LEU A 180 5.23 21.90 18.70
C LEU A 180 6.24 21.56 19.79
N SER A 181 7.15 20.64 19.48
CA SER A 181 8.10 20.04 20.42
C SER A 181 9.50 19.92 19.83
N LYS A 182 10.47 19.42 20.60
CA LYS A 182 11.82 19.16 20.08
C LYS A 182 11.84 18.16 18.93
N ASP A 183 10.91 17.19 18.92
CA ASP A 183 10.79 16.21 17.84
C ASP A 183 10.37 16.87 16.52
N PHE A 184 9.62 17.97 16.58
CA PHE A 184 9.29 18.77 15.39
C PHE A 184 10.55 19.41 14.79
N VAL A 185 11.47 19.90 15.62
CA VAL A 185 12.75 20.48 15.16
C VAL A 185 13.64 19.41 14.54
N LEU A 186 13.67 18.20 15.11
CA LEU A 186 14.38 17.06 14.52
C LEU A 186 13.77 16.65 13.18
N SER A 187 12.44 16.63 13.07
CA SER A 187 11.74 16.37 11.81
C SER A 187 12.13 17.40 10.74
N ALA A 188 12.28 18.67 11.12
CA ALA A 188 12.73 19.71 10.19
C ALA A 188 14.17 19.52 9.74
N LYS A 189 15.07 19.07 10.62
CA LYS A 189 16.44 18.71 10.26
C LYS A 189 16.49 17.64 9.18
N GLU A 190 15.72 16.57 9.35
CA GLU A 190 15.71 15.43 8.42
C GLU A 190 15.10 15.81 7.06
N VAL A 191 14.01 16.57 7.10
CA VAL A 191 13.21 16.86 5.92
C VAL A 191 13.84 17.96 5.04
N PHE A 192 14.46 18.97 5.66
CA PHE A 192 15.10 20.10 4.97
C PHE A 192 16.63 20.05 4.99
N LEU A 193 17.23 18.98 5.52
CA LEU A 193 18.70 18.85 5.61
C LEU A 193 19.37 20.06 6.27
N LEU A 194 18.75 20.57 7.34
CA LEU A 194 19.25 21.75 8.06
C LEU A 194 20.58 21.43 8.75
N SER A 195 21.50 22.39 8.71
CA SER A 195 22.74 22.35 9.51
C SER A 195 22.45 22.50 11.00
N ASP A 196 23.36 22.06 11.87
CA ASP A 196 23.15 22.11 13.33
C ASP A 196 22.86 23.53 13.83
N HIS A 197 23.53 24.54 13.29
CA HIS A 197 23.25 25.94 13.61
C HIS A 197 21.82 26.38 13.25
N GLN A 198 21.28 25.91 12.12
CA GLN A 198 19.91 26.20 11.69
C GLN A 198 18.88 25.46 12.54
N VAL A 199 19.23 24.26 13.01
CA VAL A 199 18.41 23.45 13.93
C VAL A 199 18.33 24.15 15.30
N ASP A 200 19.46 24.65 15.81
CA ASP A 200 19.50 25.41 17.05
C ASP A 200 18.67 26.69 16.95
N LEU A 201 18.78 27.40 15.83
CA LEU A 201 17.96 28.58 15.55
C LEU A 201 16.47 28.24 15.52
N LEU A 202 16.09 27.16 14.82
CA LEU A 202 14.69 26.71 14.75
C LEU A 202 14.17 26.31 16.14
N GLY A 203 15.02 25.70 16.98
CA GLY A 203 14.74 25.43 18.38
C GLY A 203 14.46 26.70 19.18
N LYS A 204 15.30 27.72 19.05
CA LYS A 204 15.08 29.04 19.70
C LYS A 204 13.79 29.69 19.24
N LEU A 205 13.48 29.63 17.93
CA LEU A 205 12.21 30.14 17.40
C LEU A 205 11.01 29.36 17.94
N LEU A 206 11.12 28.04 18.07
CA LEU A 206 10.09 27.20 18.67
C LEU A 206 9.85 27.61 20.11
N ASP A 207 10.91 27.62 20.93
CA ASP A 207 10.84 27.97 22.34
C ASP A 207 10.22 29.35 22.53
N TRP A 208 10.59 30.34 21.71
CA TRP A 208 10.00 31.68 21.72
C TRP A 208 8.52 31.70 21.32
N ALA A 209 8.14 30.94 20.28
CA ALA A 209 6.78 30.94 19.75
C ALA A 209 5.78 30.26 20.68
N VAL A 210 6.24 29.29 21.49
CA VAL A 210 5.38 28.50 22.38
C VAL A 210 5.41 28.94 23.84
N GLN A 211 6.13 30.02 24.20
CA GLN A 211 6.24 30.50 25.60
C GLN A 211 4.87 30.70 26.28
N ASP A 212 3.88 31.16 25.51
CA ASP A 212 2.53 31.45 25.97
C ASP A 212 1.52 30.31 25.66
N LEU A 213 1.99 29.16 25.18
CA LEU A 213 1.18 28.03 24.73
C LEU A 213 1.36 26.81 25.67
N PRO A 214 0.35 25.93 25.79
CA PRO A 214 0.48 24.72 26.59
C PRO A 214 1.53 23.76 25.99
N GLU A 215 2.11 22.88 26.80
CA GLU A 215 3.11 21.89 26.33
C GLU A 215 2.60 20.96 25.22
N SER A 216 1.28 20.74 25.16
CA SER A 216 0.61 19.96 24.11
C SER A 216 0.17 20.80 22.91
N ALA A 217 0.69 22.03 22.76
CA ALA A 217 0.29 22.93 21.70
C ALA A 217 0.63 22.39 20.33
N THR A 218 -0.31 22.58 19.41
CA THR A 218 -0.19 22.11 18.04
C THR A 218 0.00 23.29 17.09
N LEU A 219 0.34 22.99 15.84
CA LEU A 219 0.41 24.03 14.80
C LEU A 219 -0.92 24.82 14.66
N VAL A 220 -2.06 24.21 14.98
CA VAL A 220 -3.35 24.92 14.97
C VAL A 220 -3.41 26.00 16.05
N ASP A 221 -2.88 25.72 17.24
CA ASP A 221 -2.90 26.68 18.35
C ASP A 221 -1.97 27.86 18.06
N LEU A 222 -0.81 27.59 17.47
CA LEU A 222 0.09 28.63 17.01
C LEU A 222 -0.52 29.49 15.89
N LYS A 223 -1.20 28.89 14.91
CA LYS A 223 -1.93 29.64 13.87
C LYS A 223 -2.94 30.60 14.49
N ARG A 224 -3.66 30.15 15.52
CA ARG A 224 -4.63 30.96 16.26
C ARG A 224 -3.98 32.12 17.01
N ALA A 225 -2.78 31.92 17.57
CA ALA A 225 -1.99 32.98 18.22
C ALA A 225 -1.36 33.95 17.20
N ALA A 226 -1.12 33.50 15.97
CA ALA A 226 -0.57 34.29 14.87
C ALA A 226 -1.64 34.99 14.01
N GLU A 227 -2.94 34.89 14.37
CA GLU A 227 -4.11 35.56 13.77
C GLU A 227 -4.55 36.81 14.53
#